data_AF-A0A972QW41-F1
#
_entry.id   AF-A0A972QW41-F1
#
_cell.length_a   1.000
_cell.length_b   1.000
_cell.length_c   1.000
_cell.angle_alpha   90.00
_cell.angle_beta   90.00
_cell.angle_gamma   90.00
#
_symmetry.space_group_name_H-M   'P 1'
#
loop_
_entity.id
_entity.type
_entity.pdbx_description
1 polymer ?
#
loop_
_entity_poly.entity_id
_entity_poly.type
_entity_poly.pdbx_seq_one_letter_code
_entity_poly.pdbx_strand_id
1 'polypeptide(L)'
;MRVHELLKDNEELWDIFTRKEEYTSVQVDKHGRYTFAYSSQESITEPKVSRFLKGNVSKPEYPEGRKFAICLTHDVDDIYPPLMHVLASVYHCAKYRDFGKLPNQFMWRLRGKSSSPYRNFSEIMELEDKYNAKSSFYFMATKKDLRRLRYDIEELQNELRFIDGSGWDIGLHIGYYSFDDLAEIVNEKERIEEVLGKPIIGSRNHYLRFKVPDTWELLANAGFKYDTTLGYTDMIGFRNGMCHPFRPFNLNSGKELNILEIPLNIMDGTLFQYMHMNMDEAWEITQALIDTVEAVGGVLTVLWHNDIFGWPYRKKWAEFYEWLLKYASEKGAWLTSADEIYRWSMFDCDSSE
;
A
#
# COMPACT_ATOMS: atom_id res chain seq x y z
N MET A 1 -26.68 -1.93 -11.88
CA MET A 1 -26.38 -3.37 -12.00
C MET A 1 -25.15 -3.64 -11.15
N ARG A 2 -25.16 -4.64 -10.27
CA ARG A 2 -24.02 -4.86 -9.37
C ARG A 2 -22.83 -5.36 -10.19
N VAL A 3 -21.61 -4.88 -9.90
CA VAL A 3 -20.38 -5.25 -10.63
C VAL A 3 -20.25 -6.78 -10.81
N HIS A 4 -20.61 -7.55 -9.79
CA HIS A 4 -20.53 -9.01 -9.86
C HIS A 4 -21.51 -9.65 -10.85
N GLU A 5 -22.67 -9.05 -11.10
CA GLU A 5 -23.64 -9.57 -12.08
C GLU A 5 -23.07 -9.47 -13.50
N LEU A 6 -22.45 -8.35 -13.84
CA LEU A 6 -21.78 -8.14 -15.13
C LEU A 6 -20.60 -9.10 -15.34
N LEU A 7 -19.86 -9.40 -14.26
CA LEU A 7 -18.68 -10.26 -14.36
C LEU A 7 -19.04 -11.75 -14.43
N LYS A 8 -20.13 -12.20 -13.79
CA LYS A 8 -20.54 -13.62 -13.80
C LYS A 8 -20.83 -14.17 -15.20
N ASP A 9 -21.23 -13.31 -16.13
CA ASP A 9 -21.46 -13.69 -17.53
C ASP A 9 -20.15 -13.86 -18.34
N ASN A 10 -18.99 -13.53 -17.74
CA ASN A 10 -17.66 -13.73 -18.32
C ASN A 10 -16.77 -14.53 -17.36
N GLU A 11 -16.71 -15.85 -17.56
CA GLU A 11 -16.00 -16.78 -16.66
C GLU A 11 -14.52 -16.41 -16.45
N GLU A 12 -13.80 -15.99 -17.50
CA GLU A 12 -12.38 -15.60 -17.37
C GLU A 12 -12.22 -14.38 -16.44
N LEU A 13 -13.03 -13.33 -16.66
CA LEU A 13 -12.95 -12.11 -15.84
C LEU A 13 -13.45 -12.36 -14.42
N TRP A 14 -14.46 -13.21 -14.25
CA TRP A 14 -14.95 -13.62 -12.93
C TRP A 14 -13.86 -14.36 -12.13
N ASP A 15 -13.16 -15.29 -12.77
CA ASP A 15 -12.11 -16.08 -12.15
C ASP A 15 -10.90 -15.20 -11.77
N ILE A 16 -10.52 -14.24 -12.61
CA ILE A 16 -9.48 -13.23 -12.31
C ILE A 16 -9.91 -12.31 -11.16
N PHE A 17 -11.14 -11.77 -11.22
CA PHE A 17 -11.67 -10.85 -10.21
C PHE A 17 -11.74 -11.49 -8.81
N THR A 18 -12.25 -12.72 -8.75
CA THR A 18 -12.42 -13.48 -7.50
C THR A 18 -11.15 -14.19 -7.05
N ARG A 19 -10.06 -14.13 -7.84
CA ARG A 19 -8.81 -14.86 -7.59
C ARG A 19 -9.08 -16.35 -7.36
N LYS A 20 -9.95 -16.97 -8.17
CA LYS A 20 -10.39 -18.38 -8.01
C LYS A 20 -9.21 -19.36 -7.97
N GLU A 21 -8.12 -19.08 -8.70
CA GLU A 21 -6.90 -19.89 -8.68
C GLU A 21 -6.25 -19.99 -7.28
N GLU A 22 -6.48 -19.03 -6.40
CA GLU A 22 -5.88 -18.99 -5.06
C GLU A 22 -6.67 -19.78 -4.01
N TYR A 23 -7.95 -20.10 -4.27
CA TYR A 23 -8.79 -20.87 -3.33
C TYR A 23 -8.28 -22.30 -3.10
N THR A 24 -7.63 -22.87 -4.11
CA THR A 24 -7.16 -24.27 -4.09
C THR A 24 -5.64 -24.38 -4.28
N SER A 25 -4.94 -23.26 -4.44
CA SER A 25 -3.49 -23.28 -4.59
C SER A 25 -2.81 -23.72 -3.30
N VAL A 26 -1.92 -24.69 -3.43
CA VAL A 26 -0.96 -25.09 -2.38
C VAL A 26 0.41 -24.46 -2.57
N GLN A 27 0.62 -23.72 -3.68
CA GLN A 27 1.89 -23.08 -4.00
C GLN A 27 1.95 -21.68 -3.40
N VAL A 28 2.88 -21.53 -2.46
CA VAL A 28 3.17 -20.28 -1.77
C VAL A 28 4.67 -20.14 -1.59
N ASP A 29 5.15 -18.91 -1.46
CA ASP A 29 6.55 -18.65 -1.14
C ASP A 29 6.87 -18.98 0.33
N LYS A 30 8.12 -18.72 0.74
CA LYS A 30 8.58 -18.95 2.13
C LYS A 30 7.85 -18.14 3.20
N HIS A 31 7.05 -17.15 2.81
CA HIS A 31 6.24 -16.31 3.69
C HIS A 31 4.76 -16.71 3.65
N GLY A 32 4.40 -17.78 2.93
CA GLY A 32 3.01 -18.20 2.77
C GLY A 32 2.22 -17.29 1.81
N ARG A 33 2.89 -16.61 0.88
CA ARG A 33 2.26 -15.66 -0.05
C ARG A 33 2.09 -16.30 -1.42
N TYR A 34 0.96 -16.04 -2.06
CA TYR A 34 0.75 -16.36 -3.46
C TYR A 34 1.40 -15.28 -4.34
N THR A 35 2.48 -15.64 -5.04
CA THR A 35 3.31 -14.74 -5.85
C THR A 35 2.94 -14.83 -7.33
N PHE A 36 3.32 -13.85 -8.15
CA PHE A 36 3.01 -13.85 -9.58
C PHE A 36 3.65 -15.05 -10.29
N ALA A 37 4.81 -15.52 -9.81
CA ALA A 37 5.45 -16.74 -10.30
C ALA A 37 4.56 -18.01 -10.27
N TYR A 38 3.47 -18.03 -9.49
CA TYR A 38 2.51 -19.14 -9.43
C TYR A 38 1.19 -18.83 -10.14
N SER A 39 0.99 -17.61 -10.63
CA SER A 39 -0.25 -17.22 -11.32
C SER A 39 -0.34 -17.86 -12.70
N SER A 40 -1.56 -18.23 -13.08
CA SER A 40 -1.88 -18.63 -14.45
C SER A 40 -1.97 -17.45 -15.43
N GLN A 41 -1.94 -16.21 -14.93
CA GLN A 41 -2.00 -15.01 -15.77
C GLN A 41 -0.69 -14.78 -16.51
N GLU A 42 -0.75 -14.65 -17.84
CA GLU A 42 0.43 -14.35 -18.67
C GLU A 42 0.99 -12.94 -18.43
N SER A 43 0.12 -11.98 -18.13
CA SER A 43 0.50 -10.60 -17.82
C SER A 43 -0.53 -9.93 -16.92
N ILE A 44 -0.04 -9.05 -16.05
CA ILE A 44 -0.84 -8.24 -15.13
C ILE A 44 -0.59 -6.74 -15.32
N THR A 45 0.02 -6.35 -16.43
CA THR A 45 0.25 -4.93 -16.77
C THR A 45 -1.02 -4.19 -17.19
N GLU A 46 -2.13 -4.92 -17.34
CA GLU A 46 -3.41 -4.41 -17.77
C GLU A 46 -4.53 -4.76 -16.79
N PRO A 47 -5.38 -3.79 -16.38
CA PRO A 47 -6.47 -4.04 -15.45
C PRO A 47 -7.67 -4.59 -16.24
N LYS A 48 -7.56 -5.84 -16.73
CA LYS A 48 -8.54 -6.48 -17.62
C LYS A 48 -9.97 -6.35 -17.14
N VAL A 49 -10.21 -6.56 -15.84
CA VAL A 49 -11.53 -6.49 -15.22
C VAL A 49 -12.03 -5.05 -15.20
N SER A 50 -11.23 -4.08 -14.73
CA SER A 50 -11.62 -2.66 -14.73
C SER A 50 -11.85 -2.11 -16.15
N ARG A 51 -11.05 -2.54 -17.13
CA ARG A 51 -11.24 -2.16 -18.54
C ARG A 51 -12.57 -2.65 -19.09
N PHE A 52 -12.95 -3.88 -18.77
CA PHE A 52 -14.27 -4.42 -19.13
C PHE A 52 -15.39 -3.63 -18.43
N LEU A 53 -15.26 -3.38 -17.14
CA LEU A 53 -16.27 -2.66 -16.37
C LEU A 53 -16.48 -1.23 -16.87
N LYS A 54 -15.42 -0.50 -17.25
CA LYS A 54 -15.53 0.86 -17.79
C LYS A 54 -16.52 0.97 -18.96
N GLY A 55 -16.64 -0.06 -19.80
CA GLY A 55 -17.60 -0.07 -20.91
C GLY A 55 -19.06 -0.24 -20.47
N ASN A 56 -19.29 -0.64 -19.22
CA ASN A 56 -20.56 -1.12 -18.70
C ASN A 56 -21.03 -0.39 -17.43
N VAL A 57 -20.18 0.44 -16.81
CA VAL A 57 -20.49 1.24 -15.62
C VAL A 57 -20.25 2.73 -15.89
N SER A 58 -20.90 3.60 -15.11
CA SER A 58 -20.68 5.05 -15.20
C SER A 58 -19.22 5.39 -14.93
N LYS A 59 -18.72 6.38 -15.67
CA LYS A 59 -17.36 6.87 -15.48
C LYS A 59 -17.27 7.54 -14.10
N PRO A 60 -16.32 7.15 -13.24
CA PRO A 60 -16.10 7.84 -11.97
C PRO A 60 -15.68 9.29 -12.22
N GLU A 61 -16.22 10.21 -11.43
CA GLU A 61 -15.71 11.58 -11.30
C GLU A 61 -15.05 11.72 -9.94
N TYR A 62 -13.77 12.03 -9.95
CA TYR A 62 -13.01 12.28 -8.73
C TYR A 62 -13.17 13.76 -8.31
N PRO A 63 -12.93 14.10 -7.03
CA PRO A 63 -13.01 15.47 -6.54
C PRO A 63 -12.30 16.46 -7.47
N GLU A 64 -12.87 17.66 -7.62
CA GLU A 64 -12.36 18.70 -8.54
C GLU A 64 -12.35 18.31 -10.03
N GLY A 65 -13.12 17.29 -10.44
CA GLY A 65 -13.21 16.86 -11.84
C GLY A 65 -11.95 16.16 -12.34
N ARG A 66 -11.17 15.56 -11.42
CA ARG A 66 -9.97 14.79 -11.76
C ARG A 66 -10.38 13.51 -12.49
N LYS A 67 -9.54 13.04 -13.41
CA LYS A 67 -9.87 11.92 -14.31
C LYS A 67 -9.57 10.54 -13.72
N PHE A 68 -8.63 10.47 -12.79
CA PHE A 68 -8.13 9.27 -12.14
C PHE A 68 -7.50 9.67 -10.81
N ALA A 69 -7.19 8.69 -9.96
CA ALA A 69 -6.54 8.92 -8.68
C ALA A 69 -5.26 8.09 -8.52
N ILE A 70 -4.38 8.56 -7.64
CA ILE A 70 -3.28 7.75 -7.08
C ILE A 70 -3.46 7.70 -5.57
N CYS A 71 -3.60 6.49 -5.06
CA CYS A 71 -3.65 6.19 -3.63
C CYS A 71 -2.21 6.04 -3.12
N LEU A 72 -1.77 7.00 -2.30
CA LEU A 72 -0.42 7.05 -1.75
C LEU A 72 -0.38 6.34 -0.39
N THR A 73 0.52 5.36 -0.23
CA THR A 73 0.63 4.59 1.01
C THR A 73 2.08 4.40 1.44
N HIS A 74 2.28 4.33 2.76
CA HIS A 74 3.58 4.15 3.39
C HIS A 74 3.55 3.10 4.49
N ASP A 75 4.35 2.04 4.34
CA ASP A 75 4.56 1.07 5.41
C ASP A 75 5.69 1.55 6.32
N VAL A 76 5.39 1.70 7.60
CA VAL A 76 6.35 2.11 8.63
C VAL A 76 6.98 0.88 9.24
N ASP A 77 8.01 0.38 8.54
CA ASP A 77 8.67 -0.88 8.85
C ASP A 77 9.72 -0.73 9.96
N ASP A 78 10.44 0.38 9.97
CA ASP A 78 11.50 0.65 10.92
C ASP A 78 11.51 2.15 11.24
N ILE A 79 11.54 2.52 12.52
CA ILE A 79 11.71 3.93 12.95
C ILE A 79 13.14 4.23 13.40
N TYR A 80 14.00 3.21 13.46
CA TYR A 80 15.41 3.31 13.79
C TYR A 80 16.24 2.51 12.77
N PRO A 81 17.33 3.06 12.21
CA PRO A 81 18.18 2.33 11.28
C PRO A 81 18.75 1.05 11.91
N PRO A 82 18.48 -0.14 11.34
CA PRO A 82 19.17 -1.35 11.75
C PRO A 82 20.66 -1.27 11.41
N LEU A 83 21.49 -2.06 12.10
CA LEU A 83 22.94 -2.07 11.91
C LEU A 83 23.35 -2.28 10.44
N MET A 84 22.66 -3.17 9.73
CA MET A 84 22.94 -3.44 8.32
C MET A 84 22.73 -2.19 7.43
N HIS A 85 21.72 -1.36 7.72
CA HIS A 85 21.46 -0.14 6.96
C HIS A 85 22.53 0.92 7.24
N VAL A 86 23.01 1.00 8.48
CA VAL A 86 24.13 1.87 8.86
C VAL A 86 25.41 1.47 8.12
N LEU A 87 25.76 0.18 8.10
CA LEU A 87 26.94 -0.34 7.40
C LEU A 87 26.86 -0.08 5.88
N ALA A 88 25.69 -0.34 5.28
CA ALA A 88 25.44 -0.05 3.87
C ALA A 88 25.56 1.45 3.56
N SER A 89 25.12 2.31 4.48
CA SER A 89 25.26 3.77 4.35
C SER A 89 26.72 4.20 4.34
N VAL A 90 27.56 3.66 5.24
CA VAL A 90 29.01 3.93 5.26
C VAL A 90 29.66 3.55 3.94
N TYR A 91 29.37 2.33 3.44
CA TYR A 91 29.89 1.86 2.15
C TYR A 91 29.46 2.77 0.99
N HIS A 92 28.18 3.13 0.92
CA HIS A 92 27.64 4.01 -0.11
C HIS A 92 28.31 5.40 -0.10
N CYS A 93 28.38 6.02 1.09
CA CYS A 93 28.99 7.34 1.26
C CYS A 93 30.47 7.32 0.85
N ALA A 94 31.19 6.25 1.19
CA ALA A 94 32.58 6.08 0.78
C ALA A 94 32.74 5.92 -0.75
N LYS A 95 31.88 5.10 -1.39
CA LYS A 95 31.90 4.85 -2.83
C LYS A 95 31.65 6.12 -3.65
N TYR A 96 30.66 6.93 -3.24
CA TYR A 96 30.24 8.12 -3.99
C TYR A 96 30.78 9.44 -3.43
N ARG A 97 31.57 9.39 -2.35
CA ARG A 97 32.13 10.55 -1.64
C ARG A 97 31.07 11.56 -1.16
N ASP A 98 29.84 11.09 -0.92
CA ASP A 98 28.74 11.88 -0.35
C ASP A 98 28.56 11.51 1.12
N PHE A 99 29.21 12.27 2.02
CA PHE A 99 29.15 12.04 3.47
C PHE A 99 28.11 12.92 4.19
N GLY A 100 27.37 13.76 3.47
CA GLY A 100 26.52 14.81 4.08
C GLY A 100 25.44 14.27 5.02
N LYS A 101 24.86 13.10 4.69
CA LYS A 101 23.81 12.46 5.49
C LYS A 101 24.32 11.36 6.44
N LEU A 102 25.61 11.04 6.42
CA LEU A 102 26.18 9.98 7.26
C LEU A 102 26.09 10.28 8.77
N PRO A 103 26.35 11.52 9.25
CA PRO A 103 26.21 11.84 10.66
C PRO A 103 24.80 11.53 11.21
N ASN A 104 23.76 11.74 10.40
CA ASN A 104 22.38 11.49 10.82
C ASN A 104 22.11 10.01 11.13
N GLN A 105 22.89 9.08 10.58
CA GLN A 105 22.76 7.64 10.85
C GLN A 105 23.24 7.25 12.27
N PHE A 106 24.05 8.09 12.91
CA PHE A 106 24.65 7.81 14.21
C PHE A 106 24.24 8.82 15.29
N MET A 107 24.21 10.11 14.94
CA MET A 107 24.02 11.23 15.87
C MET A 107 22.63 11.26 16.50
N TRP A 108 21.63 10.61 15.90
CA TRP A 108 20.30 10.50 16.50
C TRP A 108 20.32 9.80 17.87
N ARG A 109 21.26 8.86 18.08
CA ARG A 109 21.44 8.21 19.38
C ARG A 109 21.89 9.19 20.49
N LEU A 110 22.54 10.29 20.11
CA LEU A 110 22.98 11.35 21.01
C LEU A 110 21.96 12.48 21.12
N ARG A 111 21.27 12.83 20.02
CA ARG A 111 20.27 13.90 19.95
C ARG A 111 18.89 13.51 20.47
N GLY A 112 18.64 12.21 20.61
CA GLY A 112 17.38 11.64 21.07
C GLY A 112 16.67 10.86 19.96
N LYS A 113 15.84 9.89 20.38
CA LYS A 113 15.08 8.98 19.51
C LYS A 113 14.26 9.71 18.44
N SER A 114 13.71 10.88 18.76
CA SER A 114 12.96 11.73 17.82
C SER A 114 13.78 12.27 16.65
N SER A 115 15.11 12.33 16.80
CA SER A 115 16.02 12.74 15.72
C SER A 115 16.44 11.58 14.80
N SER A 116 15.82 10.41 14.92
CA SER A 116 16.11 9.27 14.07
C SER A 116 15.85 9.61 12.60
N PRO A 117 16.74 9.25 11.66
CA PRO A 117 16.53 9.53 10.24
C PRO A 117 15.35 8.75 9.65
N TYR A 118 14.80 7.76 10.37
CA TYR A 118 13.62 6.98 9.95
C TYR A 118 12.33 7.48 10.58
N ARG A 119 12.40 8.45 11.52
CA ARG A 119 11.22 9.20 12.00
C ARG A 119 11.04 10.45 11.13
N ASN A 120 10.90 10.23 9.83
CA ASN A 120 10.92 11.23 8.77
C ASN A 120 9.51 11.56 8.23
N PHE A 121 8.47 11.30 9.03
CA PHE A 121 7.07 11.47 8.61
C PHE A 121 6.78 12.90 8.15
N SER A 122 7.26 13.92 8.88
CA SER A 122 7.13 15.32 8.47
C SER A 122 7.82 15.61 7.13
N GLU A 123 8.97 15.00 6.85
CA GLU A 123 9.68 15.18 5.56
C GLU A 123 8.88 14.60 4.40
N ILE A 124 8.24 13.44 4.61
CA ILE A 124 7.36 12.80 3.62
C ILE A 124 6.12 13.67 3.40
N MET A 125 5.46 14.10 4.47
CA MET A 125 4.28 14.97 4.40
C MET A 125 4.58 16.29 3.69
N GLU A 126 5.71 16.94 4.01
CA GLU A 126 6.15 18.18 3.34
C GLU A 126 6.47 17.96 1.86
N LEU A 127 7.01 16.79 1.49
CA LEU A 127 7.23 16.45 0.08
C LEU A 127 5.91 16.32 -0.66
N GLU A 128 4.94 15.62 -0.09
CA GLU A 128 3.61 15.40 -0.66
C GLU A 128 2.79 16.70 -0.76
N ASP A 129 2.87 17.55 0.25
CA ASP A 129 2.13 18.82 0.30
C ASP A 129 2.52 19.77 -0.84
N LYS A 130 3.78 19.71 -1.34
CA LYS A 130 4.22 20.44 -2.54
C LYS A 130 3.39 20.11 -3.79
N TYR A 131 2.76 18.94 -3.82
CA TYR A 131 1.94 18.45 -4.91
C TYR A 131 0.44 18.41 -4.54
N ASN A 132 0.04 19.02 -3.42
CA ASN A 132 -1.30 18.93 -2.82
C ASN A 132 -1.73 17.48 -2.59
N ALA A 133 -0.79 16.61 -2.21
CA ALA A 133 -1.03 15.20 -1.98
C ALA A 133 -1.16 14.89 -0.49
N LYS A 134 -1.93 13.84 -0.18
CA LYS A 134 -2.01 13.19 1.13
C LYS A 134 -1.81 11.69 0.96
N SER A 135 -1.38 11.00 2.01
CA SER A 135 -1.13 9.56 2.00
C SER A 135 -1.63 8.87 3.27
N SER A 136 -1.69 7.54 3.24
CA SER A 136 -1.94 6.69 4.41
C SER A 136 -0.63 6.11 4.94
N PHE A 137 -0.37 6.26 6.23
CA PHE A 137 0.72 5.59 6.92
C PHE A 137 0.22 4.35 7.67
N TYR A 138 0.80 3.19 7.39
CA TYR A 138 0.52 1.94 8.09
C TYR A 138 1.60 1.68 9.15
N PHE A 139 1.18 1.65 10.42
CA PHE A 139 2.07 1.42 11.55
C PHE A 139 1.87 0.06 12.19
N MET A 140 2.96 -0.58 12.57
CA MET A 140 2.92 -1.84 13.30
C MET A 140 2.58 -1.60 14.76
N ALA A 141 1.62 -2.38 15.27
CA ALA A 141 1.30 -2.44 16.70
C ALA A 141 1.62 -3.82 17.31
N THR A 142 2.27 -4.70 16.55
CA THR A 142 2.65 -6.04 17.00
C THR A 142 3.75 -6.03 18.05
N LYS A 143 3.79 -7.09 18.87
CA LYS A 143 4.89 -7.35 19.83
C LYS A 143 5.82 -8.48 19.36
N LYS A 144 5.58 -9.03 18.17
CA LYS A 144 6.35 -10.14 17.60
C LYS A 144 6.58 -9.90 16.12
N ASP A 145 7.80 -10.11 15.66
CA ASP A 145 8.12 -10.04 14.24
C ASP A 145 9.23 -11.03 13.89
N LEU A 146 9.33 -11.37 12.60
CA LEU A 146 10.19 -12.43 12.05
C LEU A 146 11.67 -12.26 12.42
N ARG A 147 12.16 -11.01 12.45
CA ARG A 147 13.58 -10.70 12.68
C ARG A 147 13.84 -10.22 14.10
N ARG A 148 13.13 -9.18 14.51
CA ARG A 148 13.27 -8.47 15.79
C ARG A 148 12.03 -7.63 16.02
N LEU A 149 11.77 -7.27 17.28
CA LEU A 149 10.82 -6.19 17.56
C LEU A 149 11.35 -4.90 16.92
N ARG A 150 10.57 -4.33 16.00
CA ARG A 150 10.97 -3.16 15.20
C ARG A 150 10.84 -1.88 16.00
N TYR A 151 9.69 -1.70 16.67
CA TYR A 151 9.42 -0.61 17.61
C TYR A 151 8.16 -0.89 18.43
N ASP A 152 7.98 -0.10 19.50
CA ASP A 152 6.72 -0.01 20.24
C ASP A 152 5.93 1.20 19.76
N ILE A 153 4.66 0.98 19.42
CA ILE A 153 3.77 2.00 18.85
C ILE A 153 3.52 3.17 19.83
N GLU A 154 3.58 2.91 21.14
CA GLU A 154 3.44 3.92 22.20
C GLU A 154 4.55 4.98 22.13
N GLU A 155 5.73 4.67 21.58
CA GLU A 155 6.79 5.66 21.37
C GLU A 155 6.41 6.71 20.33
N LEU A 156 5.43 6.42 19.46
CA LEU A 156 5.02 7.25 18.33
C LEU A 156 3.76 8.08 18.62
N GLN A 157 3.26 8.15 19.86
CA GLN A 157 1.99 8.81 20.17
C GLN A 157 1.87 10.23 19.61
N ASN A 158 2.92 11.05 19.76
CA ASN A 158 2.91 12.43 19.29
C ASN A 158 2.93 12.51 17.76
N GLU A 159 3.72 11.64 17.11
CA GLU A 159 3.81 11.57 15.65
C GLU A 159 2.50 11.09 15.03
N LEU A 160 1.85 10.07 15.60
CA LEU A 160 0.53 9.61 15.14
C LEU A 160 -0.50 10.72 15.22
N ARG A 161 -0.59 11.43 16.36
CA ARG A 161 -1.52 12.55 16.51
C ARG A 161 -1.21 13.72 15.58
N PHE A 162 0.07 13.96 15.29
CA PHE A 162 0.50 15.00 14.36
C PHE A 162 0.12 14.67 12.91
N ILE A 163 0.41 13.44 12.46
CA ILE A 163 0.05 12.95 11.12
C ILE A 163 -1.47 13.08 10.93
N ASP A 164 -2.22 12.54 11.88
CA ASP A 164 -3.68 12.57 11.86
C ASP A 164 -4.26 13.99 11.86
N GLY A 165 -3.81 14.83 12.79
CA GLY A 165 -4.25 16.20 12.92
C GLY A 165 -3.88 17.09 11.73
N SER A 166 -2.94 16.65 10.88
CA SER A 166 -2.52 17.35 9.66
C SER A 166 -3.28 16.87 8.41
N GLY A 167 -4.20 15.92 8.54
CA GLY A 167 -5.03 15.42 7.44
C GLY A 167 -4.44 14.24 6.67
N TRP A 168 -3.40 13.58 7.20
CA TRP A 168 -2.93 12.29 6.69
C TRP A 168 -3.63 11.15 7.42
N ASP A 169 -3.72 10.02 6.74
CA ASP A 169 -4.44 8.86 7.27
C ASP A 169 -3.49 7.89 8.00
N ILE A 170 -4.04 7.17 8.98
CA ILE A 170 -3.33 6.20 9.81
C ILE A 170 -4.10 4.88 9.77
N GLY A 171 -3.41 3.83 9.35
CA GLY A 171 -3.91 2.46 9.36
C GLY A 171 -3.01 1.51 10.14
N LEU A 172 -3.51 0.28 10.33
CA LEU A 172 -2.74 -0.78 10.97
C LEU A 172 -1.87 -1.51 9.95
N HIS A 173 -0.57 -1.60 10.23
CA HIS A 173 0.32 -2.55 9.58
C HIS A 173 0.34 -3.88 10.35
N ILE A 174 -0.53 -4.81 9.97
CA ILE A 174 -0.79 -6.04 10.71
C ILE A 174 0.48 -6.90 10.75
N GLY A 175 0.85 -7.32 11.96
CA GLY A 175 2.08 -8.06 12.24
C GLY A 175 2.22 -9.34 11.43
N TYR A 176 3.48 -9.75 11.19
CA TYR A 176 3.80 -10.94 10.39
C TYR A 176 3.06 -12.20 10.88
N TYR A 177 2.96 -12.39 12.19
CA TYR A 177 2.37 -13.57 12.82
C TYR A 177 0.87 -13.43 13.14
N SER A 178 0.27 -12.28 12.82
CA SER A 178 -1.11 -11.95 13.22
C SER A 178 -2.09 -12.05 12.06
N PHE A 179 -1.61 -12.00 10.80
CA PHE A 179 -2.44 -11.89 9.59
C PHE A 179 -3.53 -12.96 9.40
N ASP A 180 -3.41 -14.12 10.06
CA ASP A 180 -4.36 -15.24 10.03
C ASP A 180 -5.03 -15.53 11.40
N ASP A 181 -4.88 -14.63 12.38
CA ASP A 181 -5.47 -14.75 13.72
C ASP A 181 -6.30 -13.50 14.05
N LEU A 182 -7.64 -13.67 14.09
CA LEU A 182 -8.57 -12.57 14.38
C LEU A 182 -8.29 -11.91 15.74
N ALA A 183 -7.96 -12.69 16.77
CA ALA A 183 -7.76 -12.14 18.11
C ALA A 183 -6.50 -11.28 18.17
N GLU A 184 -5.42 -11.72 17.52
CA GLU A 184 -4.18 -10.93 17.43
C GLU A 184 -4.39 -9.67 16.57
N ILE A 185 -5.14 -9.74 15.46
CA ILE A 185 -5.48 -8.55 14.65
C ILE A 185 -6.27 -7.53 15.48
N VAL A 186 -7.29 -7.98 16.23
CA VAL A 186 -8.08 -7.09 17.10
C VAL A 186 -7.21 -6.48 18.19
N ASN A 187 -6.34 -7.26 18.84
CA ASN A 187 -5.42 -6.75 19.86
C ASN A 187 -4.47 -5.68 19.30
N GLU A 188 -3.91 -5.89 18.11
CA GLU A 188 -3.03 -4.92 17.45
C GLU A 188 -3.80 -3.64 17.07
N LYS A 189 -5.03 -3.79 16.58
CA LYS A 189 -5.91 -2.66 16.25
C LYS A 189 -6.25 -1.83 17.49
N GLU A 190 -6.71 -2.47 18.57
CA GLU A 190 -7.03 -1.77 19.83
C GLU A 190 -5.82 -1.02 20.39
N ARG A 191 -4.61 -1.62 20.30
CA ARG A 191 -3.38 -0.98 20.78
C ARG A 191 -3.04 0.31 20.01
N ILE A 192 -3.13 0.33 18.69
CA ILE A 192 -2.87 1.55 17.92
C ILE A 192 -3.98 2.60 18.13
N GLU A 193 -5.24 2.17 18.26
CA GLU A 193 -6.37 3.05 18.55
C GLU A 193 -6.25 3.71 19.92
N GLU A 194 -5.75 3.00 20.94
CA GLU A 194 -5.48 3.56 22.27
C GLU A 194 -4.42 4.66 22.22
N VAL A 195 -3.31 4.41 21.50
CA VAL A 195 -2.23 5.40 21.35
C VAL A 195 -2.71 6.64 20.59
N LEU A 196 -3.40 6.42 19.46
CA LEU A 196 -3.92 7.47 18.61
C LEU A 196 -5.05 8.26 19.32
N GLY A 197 -5.89 7.57 20.09
CA GLY A 197 -7.05 8.13 20.79
C GLY A 197 -8.34 8.13 19.96
N LYS A 198 -8.38 7.40 18.84
CA LYS A 198 -9.58 7.23 18.00
C LYS A 198 -9.53 5.94 17.19
N PRO A 199 -10.68 5.47 16.65
CA PRO A 199 -10.71 4.29 15.79
C PRO A 199 -9.94 4.47 14.48
N ILE A 200 -9.41 3.38 13.96
CA ILE A 200 -8.84 3.28 12.61
C ILE A 200 -9.68 2.32 11.76
N ILE A 201 -9.70 2.56 10.46
CA ILE A 201 -10.56 1.79 9.53
C ILE A 201 -9.80 1.09 8.40
N GLY A 202 -8.52 1.39 8.24
CA GLY A 202 -7.66 0.84 7.18
C GLY A 202 -6.61 -0.14 7.69
N SER A 203 -6.28 -1.12 6.86
CA SER A 203 -5.21 -2.09 7.13
C SER A 203 -4.27 -2.32 5.93
N ARG A 204 -3.10 -2.85 6.27
CA ARG A 204 -2.11 -3.43 5.37
C ARG A 204 -1.39 -4.57 6.08
N ASN A 205 -1.34 -5.78 5.51
CA ASN A 205 -0.58 -6.87 6.14
C ASN A 205 0.92 -6.76 5.84
N HIS A 206 1.73 -6.93 6.90
CA HIS A 206 3.18 -7.00 6.76
C HIS A 206 3.60 -8.10 5.79
N TYR A 207 4.63 -7.81 4.97
CA TYR A 207 5.09 -8.66 3.87
C TYR A 207 4.06 -8.91 2.74
N LEU A 208 2.92 -8.22 2.71
CA LEU A 208 1.78 -8.56 1.87
C LEU A 208 1.28 -10.00 2.07
N ARG A 209 1.35 -10.51 3.31
CA ARG A 209 0.78 -11.82 3.63
C ARG A 209 -0.73 -11.76 3.46
N PHE A 210 -1.25 -12.58 2.54
CA PHE A 210 -2.63 -12.50 2.13
C PHE A 210 -3.14 -13.88 1.70
N LYS A 211 -4.30 -14.28 2.20
CA LYS A 211 -4.97 -15.53 1.85
C LYS A 211 -6.39 -15.24 1.37
N VAL A 212 -6.66 -15.56 0.12
CA VAL A 212 -7.99 -15.46 -0.46
C VAL A 212 -8.86 -16.64 -0.01
N PRO A 213 -10.10 -16.43 0.47
CA PRO A 213 -10.73 -15.16 0.87
C PRO A 213 -10.52 -14.82 2.36
N ASP A 214 -9.92 -15.72 3.13
CA ASP A 214 -9.85 -15.71 4.60
C ASP A 214 -9.38 -14.37 5.18
N THR A 215 -8.36 -13.74 4.58
CA THR A 215 -7.83 -12.45 5.06
C THR A 215 -8.92 -11.37 5.01
N TRP A 216 -9.68 -11.25 3.92
CA TRP A 216 -10.78 -10.27 3.86
C TRP A 216 -11.84 -10.52 4.92
N GLU A 217 -12.16 -11.79 5.19
CA GLU A 217 -13.15 -12.13 6.23
C GLU A 217 -12.65 -11.76 7.62
N LEU A 218 -11.39 -12.09 7.94
CA LEU A 218 -10.77 -11.73 9.21
C LEU A 218 -10.74 -10.20 9.40
N LEU A 219 -10.34 -9.45 8.38
CA LEU A 219 -10.27 -7.99 8.45
C LEU A 219 -11.66 -7.35 8.59
N ALA A 220 -12.67 -7.85 7.86
CA ALA A 220 -14.05 -7.39 8.02
C ALA A 220 -14.58 -7.68 9.44
N ASN A 221 -14.27 -8.87 9.99
CA ASN A 221 -14.66 -9.26 11.35
C ASN A 221 -13.92 -8.46 12.43
N ALA A 222 -12.68 -8.04 12.18
CA ALA A 222 -11.93 -7.10 13.03
C ALA A 222 -12.43 -5.65 12.90
N GLY A 223 -13.43 -5.40 12.05
CA GLY A 223 -14.07 -4.11 11.88
C GLY A 223 -13.28 -3.11 11.03
N PHE A 224 -12.31 -3.57 10.23
CA PHE A 224 -11.73 -2.74 9.17
C PHE A 224 -12.77 -2.47 8.07
N LYS A 225 -12.68 -1.32 7.43
CA LYS A 225 -13.57 -0.90 6.34
C LYS A 225 -12.92 -1.05 4.99
N TYR A 226 -11.60 -0.90 4.93
CA TYR A 226 -10.85 -1.15 3.72
C TYR A 226 -9.50 -1.81 4.04
N ASP A 227 -8.97 -2.51 3.05
CA ASP A 227 -7.63 -3.08 3.04
C ASP A 227 -6.92 -2.70 1.73
N THR A 228 -5.60 -2.59 1.79
CA THR A 228 -4.80 -2.23 0.62
C THR A 228 -3.81 -3.33 0.21
N THR A 229 -3.85 -4.49 0.87
CA THR A 229 -2.81 -5.53 0.79
C THR A 229 -2.76 -6.25 -0.56
N LEU A 230 -3.87 -6.39 -1.28
CA LEU A 230 -3.94 -7.25 -2.47
C LEU A 230 -3.06 -6.72 -3.61
N GLY A 231 -1.85 -7.26 -3.69
CA GLY A 231 -0.89 -7.08 -4.78
C GLY A 231 0.09 -8.26 -4.80
N TYR A 232 0.99 -8.31 -5.77
CA TYR A 232 2.08 -9.28 -5.77
C TYR A 232 3.35 -8.67 -5.21
N THR A 233 4.13 -9.48 -4.49
CA THR A 233 5.41 -9.00 -3.92
C THR A 233 6.52 -9.00 -4.96
N ASP A 234 6.43 -9.88 -5.95
CA ASP A 234 7.44 -10.19 -6.96
C ASP A 234 7.13 -9.58 -8.35
N MET A 235 5.99 -8.92 -8.53
CA MET A 235 5.60 -8.28 -9.79
C MET A 235 4.67 -7.09 -9.55
N ILE A 236 4.92 -5.97 -10.23
CA ILE A 236 3.98 -4.83 -10.21
C ILE A 236 2.85 -5.05 -11.22
N GLY A 237 1.65 -4.51 -10.93
CA GLY A 237 0.50 -4.61 -11.83
C GLY A 237 -0.84 -4.85 -11.12
N PHE A 238 -1.78 -5.48 -11.82
CA PHE A 238 -3.18 -5.62 -11.41
C PHE A 238 -3.52 -7.08 -11.07
N ARG A 239 -3.24 -7.51 -9.82
CA ARG A 239 -3.35 -8.92 -9.37
C ARG A 239 -4.70 -9.58 -9.68
N ASN A 240 -5.81 -8.89 -9.44
CA ASN A 240 -7.16 -9.35 -9.77
C ASN A 240 -7.77 -8.61 -10.98
N GLY A 241 -6.92 -8.04 -11.85
CA GLY A 241 -7.35 -7.25 -13.00
C GLY A 241 -8.11 -5.97 -12.64
N MET A 242 -8.12 -5.56 -11.37
CA MET A 242 -8.77 -4.34 -10.91
C MET A 242 -7.75 -3.24 -10.63
N CYS A 243 -8.12 -2.02 -11.01
CA CYS A 243 -7.51 -0.78 -10.54
C CYS A 243 -8.57 0.14 -9.88
N HIS A 244 -9.79 -0.34 -9.66
CA HIS A 244 -10.79 0.39 -8.90
C HIS A 244 -10.96 -0.28 -7.54
N PRO A 245 -11.25 0.49 -6.47
CA PRO A 245 -11.72 -0.10 -5.23
C PRO A 245 -12.93 -1.00 -5.49
N PHE A 246 -12.97 -2.16 -4.85
CA PHE A 246 -14.04 -3.12 -5.06
C PHE A 246 -14.36 -3.88 -3.79
N ARG A 247 -15.58 -4.41 -3.71
CA ARG A 247 -15.95 -5.34 -2.64
C ARG A 247 -15.65 -6.76 -3.10
N PRO A 248 -14.79 -7.51 -2.39
CA PRO A 248 -14.48 -8.89 -2.73
C PRO A 248 -15.72 -9.78 -2.66
N PHE A 249 -15.76 -10.80 -3.51
CA PHE A 249 -16.81 -11.81 -3.49
C PHE A 249 -16.23 -13.13 -2.99
N ASN A 250 -16.77 -13.67 -1.90
CA ASN A 250 -16.36 -14.97 -1.40
C ASN A 250 -17.09 -16.09 -2.13
N LEU A 251 -16.35 -16.88 -2.93
CA LEU A 251 -16.85 -18.05 -3.64
C LEU A 251 -17.36 -19.18 -2.72
N ASN A 252 -16.81 -19.32 -1.51
CA ASN A 252 -17.22 -20.36 -0.55
C ASN A 252 -18.63 -20.07 0.01
N SER A 253 -18.90 -18.81 0.34
CA SER A 253 -20.18 -18.40 0.93
C SER A 253 -21.18 -17.87 -0.11
N GLY A 254 -20.73 -17.58 -1.34
CA GLY A 254 -21.53 -17.01 -2.41
C GLY A 254 -21.97 -15.57 -2.13
N LYS A 255 -21.19 -14.81 -1.35
CA LYS A 255 -21.56 -13.47 -0.88
C LYS A 255 -20.43 -12.47 -1.03
N GLU A 256 -20.82 -11.21 -1.21
CA GLU A 256 -19.93 -10.07 -1.09
C GLU A 256 -19.45 -9.91 0.37
N LEU A 257 -18.18 -9.59 0.55
CA LEU A 257 -17.58 -9.33 1.86
C LEU A 257 -17.74 -7.87 2.25
N ASN A 258 -17.95 -7.62 3.55
CA ASN A 258 -18.14 -6.27 4.08
C ASN A 258 -16.81 -5.53 4.32
N ILE A 259 -15.97 -5.48 3.29
CA ILE A 259 -14.71 -4.74 3.26
C ILE A 259 -14.46 -4.25 1.83
N LEU A 260 -13.86 -3.08 1.70
CA LEU A 260 -13.42 -2.55 0.42
C LEU A 260 -11.94 -2.90 0.21
N GLU A 261 -11.60 -3.59 -0.87
CA GLU A 261 -10.21 -3.76 -1.27
C GLU A 261 -9.80 -2.61 -2.20
N ILE A 262 -8.66 -2.00 -1.91
CA ILE A 262 -8.00 -1.01 -2.79
C ILE A 262 -6.66 -1.62 -3.22
N PRO A 263 -6.60 -2.33 -4.37
CA PRO A 263 -5.45 -3.14 -4.77
C PRO A 263 -4.13 -2.39 -4.79
N LEU A 264 -3.07 -3.03 -4.33
CA LEU A 264 -1.71 -2.52 -4.48
C LEU A 264 -1.17 -2.82 -5.89
N ASN A 265 -0.64 -1.79 -6.55
CA ASN A 265 -0.14 -1.92 -7.91
C ASN A 265 1.38 -1.75 -8.03
N ILE A 266 1.96 -0.81 -7.28
CA ILE A 266 3.40 -0.52 -7.32
C ILE A 266 3.94 -0.48 -5.89
N MET A 267 5.03 -1.19 -5.65
CA MET A 267 5.79 -1.12 -4.41
C MET A 267 7.27 -0.89 -4.73
N ASP A 268 7.89 0.05 -4.05
CA ASP A 268 9.33 0.33 -4.09
C ASP A 268 10.22 -0.94 -4.04
N GLY A 269 9.95 -1.85 -3.11
CA GLY A 269 10.64 -3.11 -2.94
C GLY A 269 10.42 -4.04 -4.13
N THR A 270 9.24 -4.04 -4.73
CA THR A 270 8.94 -4.87 -5.90
C THR A 270 9.76 -4.40 -7.10
N LEU A 271 9.75 -3.09 -7.39
CA LEU A 271 10.53 -2.50 -8.47
C LEU A 271 12.02 -2.85 -8.38
N PHE A 272 12.64 -2.55 -7.22
CA PHE A 272 14.09 -2.51 -7.13
C PHE A 272 14.72 -3.71 -6.41
N GLN A 273 13.99 -4.41 -5.53
CA GLN A 273 14.52 -5.57 -4.81
C GLN A 273 14.09 -6.90 -5.41
N TYR A 274 12.85 -7.03 -5.87
CA TYR A 274 12.34 -8.29 -6.41
C TYR A 274 12.51 -8.38 -7.93
N MET A 275 12.13 -7.32 -8.66
CA MET A 275 12.25 -7.27 -10.12
C MET A 275 13.64 -6.82 -10.58
N HIS A 276 14.46 -6.29 -9.67
CA HIS A 276 15.83 -5.82 -9.92
C HIS A 276 15.94 -4.78 -11.06
N MET A 277 14.90 -3.97 -11.26
CA MET A 277 14.87 -2.95 -12.30
C MET A 277 15.89 -1.85 -12.03
N ASN A 278 16.47 -1.31 -13.10
CA ASN A 278 17.16 -0.05 -13.02
C ASN A 278 16.16 1.13 -12.99
N MET A 279 16.65 2.36 -12.78
CA MET A 279 15.79 3.55 -12.64
C MET A 279 14.98 3.85 -13.90
N ASP A 280 15.56 3.65 -15.08
CA ASP A 280 14.91 3.96 -16.35
C ASP A 280 13.82 2.93 -16.64
N GLU A 281 14.12 1.63 -16.49
CA GLU A 281 13.14 0.55 -16.63
C GLU A 281 11.97 0.70 -15.65
N ALA A 282 12.27 0.98 -14.38
CA ALA A 282 11.26 1.20 -13.35
C ALA A 282 10.38 2.42 -13.67
N TRP A 283 10.98 3.48 -14.22
CA TRP A 283 10.26 4.70 -14.58
C TRP A 283 9.36 4.47 -15.79
N GLU A 284 9.85 3.83 -16.85
CA GLU A 284 9.08 3.51 -18.05
C GLU A 284 7.82 2.69 -17.71
N ILE A 285 7.97 1.62 -16.91
CA ILE A 285 6.81 0.80 -16.53
C ILE A 285 5.87 1.53 -15.57
N THR A 286 6.38 2.37 -14.67
CA THR A 286 5.56 3.18 -13.76
C THR A 286 4.70 4.18 -14.55
N GLN A 287 5.30 4.88 -15.53
CA GLN A 287 4.57 5.78 -16.41
C GLN A 287 3.49 5.03 -17.21
N ALA A 288 3.82 3.86 -17.75
CA ALA A 288 2.86 3.04 -18.49
C ALA A 288 1.68 2.61 -17.61
N LEU A 289 1.92 2.20 -16.36
CA LEU A 289 0.85 1.85 -15.42
C LEU A 289 -0.02 3.06 -15.04
N ILE A 290 0.58 4.23 -14.82
CA ILE A 290 -0.17 5.49 -14.58
C ILE A 290 -1.05 5.82 -15.77
N ASP A 291 -0.51 5.75 -16.99
CA ASP A 291 -1.24 6.04 -18.22
C ASP A 291 -2.39 5.04 -18.45
N THR A 292 -2.17 3.76 -18.14
CA THR A 292 -3.21 2.73 -18.19
C THR A 292 -4.35 3.02 -17.21
N VAL A 293 -4.03 3.42 -15.97
CA VAL A 293 -5.04 3.77 -14.97
C VAL A 293 -5.78 5.05 -15.35
N GLU A 294 -5.10 6.09 -15.84
CA GLU A 294 -5.73 7.28 -16.40
C GLU A 294 -6.70 6.92 -17.53
N ALA A 295 -6.25 6.06 -18.45
CA ALA A 295 -7.03 5.64 -19.60
C ALA A 295 -8.31 4.93 -19.19
N VAL A 296 -8.38 4.27 -18.02
CA VAL A 296 -9.60 3.65 -17.52
C VAL A 296 -10.35 4.47 -16.45
N GLY A 297 -9.76 5.56 -15.97
CA GLY A 297 -10.31 6.40 -14.90
C GLY A 297 -10.30 5.70 -13.54
N GLY A 298 -9.25 4.92 -13.24
CA GLY A 298 -9.16 4.16 -11.99
C GLY A 298 -8.33 4.82 -10.90
N VAL A 299 -7.92 3.99 -9.94
CA VAL A 299 -7.05 4.32 -8.80
C VAL A 299 -5.77 3.48 -8.90
N LEU A 300 -4.61 4.13 -8.97
CA LEU A 300 -3.33 3.45 -8.88
C LEU A 300 -2.83 3.52 -7.44
N THR A 301 -2.64 2.38 -6.78
CA THR A 301 -2.12 2.38 -5.40
C THR A 301 -0.62 2.12 -5.40
N VAL A 302 0.11 2.98 -4.69
CA VAL A 302 1.57 2.92 -4.58
C VAL A 302 1.99 2.79 -3.12
N LEU A 303 3.03 1.99 -2.87
CA LEU A 303 3.59 1.72 -1.54
C LEU A 303 5.08 2.08 -1.49
N TRP A 304 5.44 3.03 -0.62
CA TRP A 304 6.82 3.43 -0.35
C TRP A 304 7.13 3.34 1.15
N HIS A 305 8.19 2.62 1.53
CA HIS A 305 8.56 2.46 2.93
C HIS A 305 9.28 3.70 3.47
N ASN A 306 9.02 4.04 4.74
CA ASN A 306 9.59 5.23 5.37
C ASN A 306 11.13 5.19 5.45
N ASP A 307 11.74 4.00 5.57
CA ASP A 307 13.19 3.84 5.67
C ASP A 307 13.92 4.34 4.41
N ILE A 308 13.26 4.33 3.24
CA ILE A 308 13.83 4.82 1.98
C ILE A 308 14.26 6.28 2.07
N PHE A 309 13.42 7.14 2.67
CA PHE A 309 13.68 8.57 2.76
C PHE A 309 14.84 8.89 3.71
N GLY A 310 15.06 8.00 4.68
CA GLY A 310 16.11 8.13 5.69
C GLY A 310 17.41 7.37 5.38
N TRP A 311 17.44 6.51 4.36
CA TRP A 311 18.57 5.61 4.08
C TRP A 311 19.40 6.08 2.89
N PRO A 312 20.64 6.59 3.10
CA PRO A 312 21.50 7.07 2.02
C PRO A 312 21.72 6.09 0.86
N TYR A 313 21.72 4.79 1.14
CA TYR A 313 21.87 3.73 0.12
C TYR A 313 20.71 3.71 -0.89
N ARG A 314 19.50 4.13 -0.47
CA ARG A 314 18.27 4.15 -1.29
C ARG A 314 17.85 5.55 -1.70
N LYS A 315 18.74 6.54 -1.66
CA LYS A 315 18.45 7.94 -2.02
C LYS A 315 17.72 8.07 -3.37
N LYS A 316 18.12 7.30 -4.38
CA LYS A 316 17.46 7.31 -5.71
C LYS A 316 16.01 6.81 -5.68
N TRP A 317 15.64 5.96 -4.74
CA TRP A 317 14.27 5.45 -4.62
C TRP A 317 13.37 6.50 -3.96
N ALA A 318 13.92 7.34 -3.08
CA ALA A 318 13.23 8.52 -2.57
C ALA A 318 13.04 9.59 -3.67
N GLU A 319 14.07 9.85 -4.48
CA GLU A 319 13.96 10.72 -5.66
C GLU A 319 12.91 10.20 -6.66
N PHE A 320 12.83 8.88 -6.85
CA PHE A 320 11.81 8.24 -7.69
C PHE A 320 10.38 8.50 -7.20
N TYR A 321 10.15 8.50 -5.88
CA TYR A 321 8.84 8.85 -5.32
C TYR A 321 8.42 10.28 -5.71
N GLU A 322 9.35 11.24 -5.62
CA GLU A 322 9.09 12.61 -6.05
C GLU A 322 8.82 12.70 -7.56
N TRP A 323 9.52 11.92 -8.39
CA TRP A 323 9.22 11.85 -9.83
C TRP A 323 7.80 11.37 -10.10
N LEU A 324 7.35 10.34 -9.37
CA LEU A 324 5.99 9.82 -9.45
C LEU A 324 4.96 10.88 -9.07
N LEU A 325 5.13 11.55 -7.92
CA LEU A 325 4.25 12.63 -7.47
C LEU A 325 4.15 13.76 -8.51
N LYS A 326 5.30 14.19 -9.03
CA LYS A 326 5.37 15.24 -10.04
C LYS A 326 4.63 14.84 -11.31
N TYR A 327 4.92 13.67 -11.88
CA TYR A 327 4.31 13.20 -13.12
C TYR A 327 2.79 13.05 -12.96
N ALA A 328 2.35 12.48 -11.86
CA ALA A 328 0.92 12.30 -11.58
C ALA A 328 0.19 13.63 -11.37
N SER A 329 0.82 14.59 -10.67
CA SER A 329 0.30 15.94 -10.50
C SER A 329 0.18 16.68 -11.85
N GLU A 330 1.19 16.60 -12.71
CA GLU A 330 1.17 17.17 -14.07
C GLU A 330 0.07 16.56 -14.96
N LYS A 331 -0.26 15.29 -14.74
CA LYS A 331 -1.40 14.62 -15.40
C LYS A 331 -2.76 14.93 -14.78
N GLY A 332 -2.79 15.69 -13.68
CA GLY A 332 -4.01 16.06 -13.00
C GLY A 332 -4.68 14.89 -12.27
N ALA A 333 -3.90 13.95 -11.74
CA ALA A 333 -4.39 12.92 -10.83
C ALA A 333 -4.90 13.54 -9.53
N TRP A 334 -5.89 12.90 -8.89
CA TRP A 334 -6.16 13.13 -7.47
C TRP A 334 -5.18 12.31 -6.63
N LEU A 335 -4.25 12.97 -5.94
CA LEU A 335 -3.21 12.33 -5.11
C LEU A 335 -3.67 12.32 -3.65
N THR A 336 -3.95 11.15 -3.10
CA THR A 336 -4.77 11.07 -1.88
C THR A 336 -4.52 9.79 -1.08
N SER A 337 -5.05 9.76 0.14
CA SER A 337 -4.94 8.63 1.06
C SER A 337 -5.94 7.52 0.75
N ALA A 338 -5.73 6.32 1.31
CA ALA A 338 -6.65 5.21 1.17
C ALA A 338 -8.01 5.48 1.88
N ASP A 339 -8.02 6.22 2.99
CA ASP A 339 -9.25 6.66 3.66
C ASP A 339 -10.09 7.59 2.78
N GLU A 340 -9.47 8.53 2.08
CA GLU A 340 -10.18 9.43 1.17
C GLU A 340 -10.73 8.67 -0.06
N ILE A 341 -9.97 7.72 -0.62
CA ILE A 341 -10.46 6.80 -1.66
C ILE A 341 -11.66 5.98 -1.16
N TYR A 342 -11.59 5.44 0.05
CA TYR A 342 -12.70 4.72 0.67
C TYR A 342 -13.94 5.61 0.80
N ARG A 343 -13.79 6.81 1.36
CA ARG A 343 -14.91 7.76 1.53
C ARG A 343 -15.54 8.13 0.18
N TRP A 344 -14.72 8.45 -0.82
CA TRP A 344 -15.18 8.73 -2.18
C TRP A 344 -15.99 7.57 -2.76
N SER A 345 -15.49 6.33 -2.64
CA SER A 345 -16.19 5.15 -3.15
C SER A 345 -17.54 4.87 -2.46
N MET A 346 -17.72 5.34 -1.22
CA MET A 346 -18.99 5.23 -0.50
C MET A 346 -20.01 6.28 -0.97
N PHE A 347 -19.57 7.51 -1.26
CA PHE A 347 -20.45 8.57 -1.77
C PHE A 347 -21.03 8.27 -3.16
N ASP A 348 -20.25 7.64 -4.04
CA ASP A 348 -20.73 7.22 -5.36
C ASP A 348 -21.82 6.14 -5.25
N CYS A 349 -21.77 5.26 -4.25
CA CYS A 349 -22.82 4.25 -4.04
C CYS A 349 -24.15 4.87 -3.57
N ASP A 350 -24.13 5.82 -2.63
CA ASP A 350 -25.35 6.41 -2.05
C ASP A 350 -26.07 7.38 -3.01
N SER A 351 -25.38 7.89 -4.03
CA SER A 351 -25.98 8.76 -5.06
C SER A 351 -26.74 7.99 -6.16
N SER A 352 -26.72 6.66 -6.10
CA SER A 352 -27.30 5.75 -7.09
C SER A 352 -28.54 4.97 -6.63
N GLU A 353 -29.03 5.26 -5.41
CA GLU A 353 -30.38 4.90 -4.92
C GLU A 353 -31.38 6.06 -5.13
#